data_AF-A0A9D9RPV1-F1
#
_entry.id   AF-A0A9D9RPV1-F1
#
_cell.length_a   1.000
_cell.length_b   1.000
_cell.length_c   1.000
_cell.angle_alpha   90.00
_cell.angle_beta   90.00
_cell.angle_gamma   90.00
#
_symmetry.space_group_name_H-M   'P 1'
#
loop_
_entity.id
_entity.type
_entity.pdbx_description
1 polymer ?
#
loop_
_entity_poly.entity_id
_entity_poly.type
_entity_poly.pdbx_seq_one_letter_code
_entity_poly.pdbx_strand_id
1 'polypeptide(L)'
;MKKIIGFLLVCLFAVSCSSLSGKKGILDKTLEGTYVKTTNTFTYKKNNLIFKDQNISYQLVDKTGLLDGIYTFMSNDYGVDNSDKVGLKITGRVVDKTTFEVTKIVNYQIPKEKL
;
A
#
# COMPACT_ATOMS: atom_id res chain seq x y z
N MET A 1 2.75 36.81 27.01
CA MET A 1 1.43 36.40 26.48
C MET A 1 1.54 34.97 25.93
N LYS A 2 0.41 34.28 25.92
CA LYS A 2 0.20 32.82 25.82
C LYS A 2 0.92 32.10 24.66
N LYS A 3 1.34 30.88 24.98
CA LYS A 3 1.52 29.64 24.17
C LYS A 3 0.53 29.59 22.97
N ILE A 4 0.82 28.96 21.83
CA ILE A 4 0.91 27.50 21.61
C ILE A 4 1.47 27.27 20.19
N ILE A 5 2.48 26.41 20.12
CA ILE A 5 2.87 25.65 18.93
C ILE A 5 1.76 24.63 18.67
N GLY A 6 1.03 24.77 17.56
CA GLY A 6 -0.01 23.85 17.13
C GLY A 6 0.45 23.10 15.90
N PHE A 7 1.01 21.92 16.17
CA PHE A 7 1.55 20.96 15.23
C PHE A 7 0.45 20.43 14.28
N LEU A 8 0.92 20.10 13.08
CA LEU A 8 0.34 19.26 12.04
C LEU A 8 -0.64 18.17 12.53
N LEU A 9 -1.48 17.71 11.59
CA LEU A 9 -2.30 16.50 11.60
C LEU A 9 -3.79 16.66 11.98
N VAL A 10 -4.58 17.16 11.02
CA VAL A 10 -6.00 16.79 10.89
C VAL A 10 -6.17 16.08 9.55
N CYS A 11 -5.85 14.78 9.52
CA CYS A 11 -6.40 13.91 8.49
C CYS A 11 -7.86 13.66 8.86
N LEU A 12 -8.77 14.33 8.14
CA LEU A 12 -10.19 14.07 8.22
C LEU A 12 -10.46 12.58 8.03
N PHE A 13 -10.95 11.94 9.09
CA PHE A 13 -11.80 10.76 9.00
C PHE A 13 -13.12 11.19 8.35
N ALA A 14 -13.14 11.29 7.02
CA ALA A 14 -14.36 11.30 6.24
C ALA A 14 -14.62 9.87 5.74
N VAL A 15 -15.30 9.07 6.57
CA VAL A 15 -16.01 7.88 6.12
C VAL A 15 -17.07 8.35 5.14
N SER A 16 -16.74 8.35 3.85
CA SER A 16 -17.73 8.42 2.78
C SER A 16 -17.96 7.00 2.29
N CYS A 17 -19.04 6.42 2.79
CA CYS A 17 -19.69 5.27 2.16
C CYS A 17 -20.09 5.70 0.74
N SER A 18 -19.27 5.37 -0.25
CA SER A 18 -19.63 5.51 -1.66
C SER A 18 -19.93 4.13 -2.22
N SER A 19 -21.20 3.74 -2.11
CA SER A 19 -21.78 2.65 -2.90
C SER A 19 -22.06 3.17 -4.32
N LEU A 20 -21.02 3.27 -5.16
CA LEU A 20 -21.22 3.38 -6.61
C LEU A 20 -21.32 1.98 -7.23
N SER A 21 -22.55 1.57 -7.51
CA SER A 21 -22.88 0.51 -8.46
C SER A 21 -22.48 0.96 -9.86
N GLY A 22 -21.47 0.31 -10.46
CA GLY A 22 -20.95 0.61 -11.79
C GLY A 22 -20.61 -0.68 -12.53
N LYS A 23 -20.79 -0.66 -13.86
CA LYS A 23 -20.53 -1.74 -14.85
C LYS A 23 -19.39 -2.68 -14.44
N LYS A 24 -19.55 -3.97 -14.74
CA LYS A 24 -18.55 -5.05 -14.58
C LYS A 24 -17.35 -4.89 -15.53
N GLY A 25 -16.70 -3.72 -15.48
CA GLY A 25 -15.35 -3.51 -15.96
C GLY A 25 -14.37 -4.17 -15.00
N ILE A 26 -13.08 -4.22 -15.37
CA ILE A 26 -12.03 -4.70 -14.49
C ILE A 26 -12.01 -3.77 -13.27
N LEU A 27 -12.65 -4.19 -12.19
CA LEU A 27 -12.77 -3.38 -10.98
C LEU A 27 -11.41 -3.37 -10.29
N ASP A 28 -10.90 -2.17 -10.07
CA ASP A 28 -9.75 -1.95 -9.20
C ASP A 28 -10.06 -2.55 -7.81
N LYS A 29 -9.08 -3.22 -7.22
CA LYS A 29 -9.13 -3.88 -5.92
C LYS A 29 -8.16 -3.19 -4.99
N THR A 30 -8.57 -3.01 -3.74
CA THR A 30 -7.67 -2.58 -2.67
C THR A 30 -7.12 -3.80 -1.96
N LEU A 31 -5.80 -3.92 -1.92
CA LEU A 31 -5.05 -4.99 -1.28
C LEU A 31 -4.14 -4.42 -0.21
N GLU A 32 -3.95 -5.17 0.86
CA GLU A 32 -3.06 -4.83 1.97
C GLU A 32 -2.09 -5.98 2.19
N GLY A 33 -0.80 -5.68 2.18
CA GLY A 33 0.24 -6.70 2.17
C GLY A 33 1.62 -6.11 2.40
N THR A 34 2.63 -6.92 2.13
CA THR A 34 4.05 -6.59 2.30
C THR A 34 4.72 -6.47 0.95
N TYR A 35 5.56 -5.44 0.78
CA TYR A 35 6.31 -5.20 -0.43
C TYR A 35 7.82 -5.18 -0.15
N VAL A 36 8.59 -5.78 -1.06
CA VAL A 36 10.06 -5.77 -1.05
C VAL A 36 10.54 -5.15 -2.36
N LYS A 37 11.24 -4.01 -2.26
CA LYS A 37 11.67 -3.22 -3.42
C LYS A 37 12.71 -3.94 -4.27
N THR A 38 13.67 -4.63 -3.66
CA THR A 38 14.76 -5.33 -4.35
C THR A 38 14.24 -6.35 -5.36
N THR A 39 13.18 -7.08 -5.01
CA THR A 39 12.57 -8.09 -5.89
C THR A 39 11.31 -7.58 -6.58
N ASN A 40 10.93 -6.32 -6.33
CA ASN A 40 9.66 -5.71 -6.72
C ASN A 40 8.43 -6.58 -6.41
N THR A 41 8.46 -7.33 -5.30
CA THR A 41 7.41 -8.31 -4.96
C THR A 41 6.49 -7.78 -3.89
N PHE A 42 5.19 -7.68 -4.21
CA PHE A 42 4.11 -7.46 -3.25
C PHE A 42 3.40 -8.76 -2.93
N THR A 43 3.34 -9.13 -1.66
CA THR A 43 2.67 -10.33 -1.17
C THR A 43 1.54 -9.94 -0.22
N TYR A 44 0.33 -10.45 -0.47
CA TYR A 44 -0.80 -10.28 0.43
C TYR A 44 -1.43 -11.63 0.78
N LYS A 45 -2.07 -11.67 1.96
CA LYS A 45 -2.86 -12.83 2.39
C LYS A 45 -4.26 -12.72 1.81
N LYS A 46 -4.61 -13.69 0.96
CA LYS A 46 -5.98 -13.86 0.49
C LYS A 46 -6.70 -14.79 1.46
N ASN A 47 -7.51 -14.20 2.33
CA ASN A 47 -8.40 -14.96 3.19
C ASN A 47 -9.50 -15.57 2.31
N ASN A 48 -9.66 -16.88 2.41
CA ASN A 48 -10.76 -17.60 1.78
C ASN A 48 -11.50 -18.36 2.87
N LEU A 49 -12.82 -18.23 2.95
CA LEU A 49 -13.61 -18.88 4.02
C LEU A 49 -13.53 -20.41 3.95
N ILE A 50 -13.21 -20.96 2.78
CA ILE A 50 -13.23 -22.40 2.48
C ILE A 50 -11.83 -23.01 2.51
N PHE A 51 -10.78 -22.22 2.29
CA PHE A 51 -9.41 -22.70 2.17
C PHE A 51 -8.49 -21.94 3.12
N LYS A 52 -7.48 -22.62 3.67
CA LYS A 52 -6.41 -21.99 4.45
C LYS A 52 -5.86 -20.77 3.72
N ASP A 53 -5.54 -19.72 4.49
CA ASP A 53 -4.96 -18.48 3.99
C ASP A 53 -3.84 -18.75 2.97
N GLN A 54 -3.99 -18.16 1.79
CA GLN A 54 -3.02 -18.28 0.71
C GLN A 54 -2.27 -16.96 0.56
N ASN A 55 -0.94 -17.05 0.48
CA ASN A 55 -0.10 -15.90 0.11
C ASN A 55 -0.10 -15.77 -1.41
N ILE A 56 -0.56 -14.64 -1.92
CA ILE A 56 -0.53 -14.31 -3.34
C ILE A 56 0.50 -13.21 -3.55
N SER A 57 1.36 -13.37 -4.57
CA SER A 57 2.43 -12.43 -4.86
C SER A 57 2.32 -11.86 -6.26
N TYR A 58 2.60 -10.57 -6.39
CA TYR A 58 2.62 -9.85 -7.67
C TYR A 58 3.87 -8.95 -7.76
N GLN A 59 4.33 -8.75 -8.99
CA GLN A 59 5.20 -7.65 -9.39
C GLN A 59 4.36 -6.37 -9.49
N LEU A 60 4.84 -5.28 -8.90
CA LEU A 60 4.13 -4.01 -8.96
C LEU A 60 4.55 -3.21 -10.20
N VAL A 61 3.56 -2.64 -10.89
CA VAL A 61 3.75 -1.57 -11.87
C VAL A 61 3.14 -0.30 -11.28
N ASP A 62 3.98 0.62 -10.81
CA ASP A 62 3.52 1.86 -10.20
C ASP A 62 3.06 2.87 -11.26
N LYS A 63 1.76 3.19 -11.31
CA LYS A 63 1.21 4.29 -12.12
C LYS A 63 1.03 5.58 -11.33
N THR A 64 1.30 5.55 -10.03
CA THR A 64 1.19 6.72 -9.15
C THR A 64 2.45 7.58 -9.17
N GLY A 65 3.62 6.97 -9.39
CA GLY A 65 4.93 7.63 -9.27
C GLY A 65 5.31 7.98 -7.83
N LEU A 66 4.56 7.49 -6.84
CA LEU A 66 4.76 7.81 -5.43
C LEU A 66 5.63 6.78 -4.71
N LEU A 67 5.76 5.56 -5.25
CA LEU A 67 6.41 4.46 -4.54
C LEU A 67 7.87 4.76 -4.21
N ASP A 68 8.62 5.34 -5.16
CA ASP A 68 10.02 5.71 -4.95
C ASP A 68 10.19 6.83 -3.92
N GLY A 69 9.28 7.81 -3.90
CA GLY A 69 9.29 8.89 -2.91
C GLY A 69 9.03 8.36 -1.50
N ILE A 70 8.09 7.43 -1.36
CA ILE A 70 7.82 6.74 -0.10
C ILE A 70 9.07 5.99 0.37
N TYR A 71 9.74 5.24 -0.50
CA TYR A 71 10.99 4.56 -0.14
C TYR A 71 12.12 5.50 0.23
N THR A 72 12.23 6.65 -0.44
CA THR A 72 13.24 7.66 -0.12
C THR A 72 13.03 8.24 1.28
N PHE A 73 11.79 8.59 1.62
CA PHE A 73 11.41 9.00 2.98
C PHE A 73 11.70 7.87 3.99
N MET A 74 11.28 6.64 3.63
CA MET A 74 11.59 5.35 4.25
C MET A 74 13.02 5.27 4.78
N SER A 75 13.93 5.44 3.82
CA SER A 75 15.36 5.22 3.99
C SER A 75 16.02 6.34 4.80
N ASN A 76 15.64 7.59 4.53
CA ASN A 76 16.27 8.74 5.17
C ASN A 76 15.91 8.85 6.66
N ASP A 77 14.64 8.60 7.01
CA ASP A 77 14.13 8.88 8.35
C ASP A 77 14.19 7.65 9.27
N TYR A 78 14.14 6.44 8.70
CA TYR A 78 14.03 5.18 9.45
C TYR A 78 15.09 4.14 9.08
N GLY A 79 16.01 4.44 8.16
CA GLY A 79 17.03 3.48 7.73
C GLY A 79 16.45 2.24 7.05
N VAL A 80 15.27 2.36 6.43
CA VAL A 80 14.67 1.31 5.60
C VAL A 80 15.53 1.10 4.36
N ASP A 81 15.89 -0.14 4.09
CA ASP A 81 16.61 -0.55 2.88
C ASP A 81 15.66 -1.20 1.85
N ASN A 82 16.19 -1.46 0.66
CA ASN A 82 15.38 -2.03 -0.42
C ASN A 82 15.00 -3.51 -0.19
N SER A 83 15.63 -4.19 0.76
CA SER A 83 15.37 -5.60 1.12
C SER A 83 14.35 -5.73 2.26
N ASP A 84 14.12 -4.65 3.01
CA ASP A 84 13.15 -4.58 4.07
C ASP A 84 11.71 -4.77 3.57
N LYS A 85 10.90 -5.36 4.44
CA LYS A 85 9.50 -5.69 4.20
C LYS A 85 8.60 -4.54 4.62
N VAL A 86 8.23 -3.70 3.66
CA VAL A 86 7.38 -2.53 3.91
C VAL A 86 5.91 -2.92 3.80
N GLY A 87 5.10 -2.49 4.77
CA GLY A 87 3.65 -2.67 4.69
C GLY A 87 3.04 -1.69 3.69
N LEU A 88 2.25 -2.16 2.74
CA LEU A 88 1.56 -1.33 1.75
C LEU A 88 0.08 -1.66 1.68
N LYS A 89 -0.73 -0.61 1.57
CA LYS A 89 -2.13 -0.69 1.16
C LYS A 89 -2.28 0.01 -0.16
N ILE A 90 -2.62 -0.74 -1.20
CA ILE A 90 -2.64 -0.28 -2.59
C ILE A 90 -3.97 -0.58 -3.25
N THR A 91 -4.40 0.30 -4.15
CA THR A 91 -5.54 0.08 -5.05
C THR A 91 -5.02 -0.02 -6.47
N GLY A 92 -5.57 -0.94 -7.24
CA GLY A 92 -5.15 -1.19 -8.59
C GLY A 92 -5.78 -2.44 -9.18
N ARG A 93 -5.22 -2.97 -10.26
CA ARG A 93 -5.79 -4.13 -10.95
C ARG A 93 -4.73 -5.16 -11.29
N VAL A 94 -5.16 -6.42 -11.25
CA VAL A 94 -4.36 -7.54 -11.76
C VAL A 94 -4.40 -7.46 -13.28
N VAL A 95 -3.23 -7.31 -13.91
CA VAL A 95 -3.10 -7.23 -15.37
C VAL A 95 -2.87 -8.62 -15.96
N ASP A 96 -2.07 -9.43 -15.28
CA ASP A 96 -1.78 -10.82 -15.65
C ASP A 96 -1.56 -11.68 -14.38
N LYS A 97 -1.12 -12.93 -14.53
CA LYS A 97 -0.93 -13.86 -13.40
C LYS A 97 0.12 -13.39 -12.37
N THR A 98 1.01 -12.50 -12.76
CA THR A 98 2.18 -12.05 -12.01
C THR A 98 2.21 -10.55 -11.75
N THR A 99 1.45 -9.75 -12.49
CA THR A 99 1.56 -8.28 -12.45
C THR A 99 0.32 -7.62 -11.85
N PHE A 100 0.55 -6.68 -10.94
CA PHE A 100 -0.45 -5.79 -10.38
C PHE A 100 -0.11 -4.34 -10.72
N GLU A 101 -0.99 -3.69 -11.48
CA GLU A 101 -0.86 -2.26 -11.80
C GLU A 101 -1.46 -1.43 -10.68
N VAL A 102 -0.63 -0.62 -10.03
CA VAL A 102 -1.01 0.22 -8.88
C VAL A 102 -1.49 1.57 -9.39
N THR A 103 -2.77 1.86 -9.19
CA THR A 103 -3.41 3.13 -9.58
C THR A 103 -3.47 4.11 -8.41
N LYS A 104 -3.35 3.64 -7.17
CA LYS A 104 -3.30 4.48 -5.96
C LYS A 104 -2.57 3.77 -4.82
N ILE A 105 -1.67 4.49 -4.13
CA ILE A 105 -1.14 4.08 -2.83
C ILE A 105 -2.06 4.68 -1.75
N VAL A 106 -2.70 3.82 -0.98
CA VAL A 106 -3.67 4.22 0.06
C VAL A 106 -2.96 4.48 1.38
N ASN A 107 -1.99 3.63 1.74
CA ASN A 107 -1.20 3.78 2.95
C ASN A 107 0.13 3.03 2.84
N TYR A 108 1.10 3.39 3.66
CA TYR A 108 2.35 2.66 3.87
C TYR A 108 2.66 2.54 5.36
N GLN A 109 3.45 1.54 5.72
CA GLN A 109 3.84 1.28 7.10
C GLN A 109 5.34 0.96 7.17
N ILE A 110 6.04 1.68 8.05
CA ILE A 110 7.44 1.43 8.38
C ILE A 110 7.57 0.01 8.98
N PRO A 111 8.56 -0.79 8.56
CA PRO A 111 8.85 -2.07 9.18
C PRO A 111 9.03 -1.90 10.69
N LYS A 112 8.45 -2.80 11.50
CA LYS A 112 8.45 -2.65 12.97
C LYS A 112 9.85 -2.68 13.56
N GLU A 113 10.76 -3.38 12.88
CA GLU A 113 12.18 -3.49 13.20
C GLU A 113 12.98 -2.19 13.00
N LYS A 114 12.38 -1.17 12.37
CA LYS A 114 12.99 0.15 12.10
C LYS A 114 12.33 1.29 12.89
N LEU A 115 11.30 1.00 13.70
CA LEU A 115 10.62 1.94 14.60
C LEU A 115 11.30 1.95 15.98
#